data_AF-A0A956CUJ2-F1
#
_entry.id   AF-A0A956CUJ2-F1
#
_cell.length_a   1.000
_cell.length_b   1.000
_cell.length_c   1.000
_cell.angle_alpha   90.00
_cell.angle_beta   90.00
_cell.angle_gamma   90.00
#
_symmetry.space_group_name_H-M   'P 1'
#
loop_
_entity.id
_entity.type
_entity.pdbx_description
1 polymer ?
#
loop_
_entity_poly.entity_id
_entity_poly.type
_entity_poly.pdbx_seq_one_letter_code
_entity_poly.pdbx_strand_id
1 'polypeptide(L)'
;MRQLLRLLVITLTLAGCADPVAPADDAGLEADAAMPSDAAMSFDAAVPLDAAMGDAGGSSGAQVFVHLVATHDAVDHLPSTSGQTPRDWVSGIRSLHLMRSETDPTPFLVFSHGDGFVEASYADGADTIVGSRPIAELEPGVYAWARVVHTHVRFTIDATLHAGFGPMPGALEDFIALSDRTTALGRTWSQGDYRTVFTTAGRSFPAEGTGYTWPSVPGGGFTTRVEDGETAFYFPAPLVVDDTLSDDVHLIFTVNVHEGFRWTDQPTTDYADGVFDVTTVSTEPIVQAGANAYTYTVR
;
A
#
# COMPACT_ATOMS: atom_id res chain seq x y z
N MET A 1 10.16 33.95 -45.84
CA MET A 1 10.19 32.47 -45.74
C MET A 1 9.57 32.11 -44.40
N ARG A 2 8.27 31.74 -44.38
CA ARG A 2 7.48 31.49 -43.17
C ARG A 2 7.41 29.98 -42.94
N GLN A 3 7.86 29.50 -41.79
CA GLN A 3 7.65 28.11 -41.34
C GLN A 3 6.33 28.04 -40.56
N LEU A 4 5.42 27.20 -41.04
CA LEU A 4 4.12 26.92 -40.47
C LEU A 4 4.23 25.83 -39.39
N LEU A 5 3.67 26.16 -38.23
CA LEU A 5 3.34 25.28 -37.11
C LEU A 5 2.28 24.25 -37.58
N ARG A 6 2.54 22.95 -37.41
CA ARG A 6 1.53 21.89 -37.57
C ARG A 6 1.14 21.37 -36.19
N LEU A 7 -0.05 21.77 -35.76
CA LEU A 7 -0.77 21.27 -34.61
C LEU A 7 -1.48 19.97 -35.03
N LEU A 8 -1.17 18.85 -34.38
CA LEU A 8 -1.87 17.57 -34.57
C LEU A 8 -3.04 17.53 -33.58
N VAL A 9 -4.26 17.69 -34.11
CA VAL A 9 -5.52 17.49 -33.38
C VAL A 9 -5.92 16.03 -33.57
N ILE A 10 -6.02 15.27 -32.48
CA ILE A 10 -6.61 13.94 -32.49
C ILE A 10 -8.08 14.09 -32.11
N THR A 11 -8.94 13.92 -33.11
CA THR A 11 -10.40 13.85 -32.98
C THR A 11 -10.77 12.42 -32.61
N LEU A 12 -11.32 12.18 -31.42
CA LEU A 12 -11.93 10.89 -31.07
C LEU A 12 -13.42 10.93 -31.46
N THR A 13 -13.77 10.18 -32.49
CA THR A 13 -15.16 9.94 -32.92
C THR A 13 -15.83 8.91 -32.02
N LEU A 14 -16.81 9.35 -31.23
CA LEU A 14 -17.82 8.47 -30.62
C LEU A 14 -18.94 8.25 -31.65
N ALA A 15 -19.02 7.04 -32.19
CA ALA A 15 -20.16 6.58 -32.97
C ALA A 15 -21.21 6.00 -32.00
N GLY A 16 -22.41 6.57 -32.01
CA GLY A 16 -23.58 6.06 -31.31
C GLY A 16 -24.49 5.19 -32.19
N CYS A 17 -25.53 4.69 -31.51
CA CYS A 17 -26.81 4.14 -31.99
C CYS A 17 -26.89 2.62 -32.29
N ALA A 18 -27.52 1.90 -31.36
CA ALA A 18 -28.57 0.92 -31.67
C ALA A 18 -29.65 0.96 -30.58
N ASP A 19 -30.89 0.83 -31.02
CA ASP A 19 -32.19 1.23 -30.45
C ASP A 19 -32.73 0.42 -29.24
N PRO A 20 -33.80 0.92 -28.56
CA PRO A 20 -34.32 0.33 -27.33
C PRO A 20 -35.20 -0.91 -27.59
N VAL A 21 -34.97 -1.96 -26.81
CA VAL A 21 -35.85 -3.13 -26.73
C VAL A 21 -36.89 -2.90 -25.62
N ALA A 22 -38.16 -3.09 -25.97
CA ALA A 22 -39.32 -2.97 -25.09
C ALA A 22 -39.28 -3.96 -23.90
N PRO A 23 -39.95 -3.66 -22.77
CA PRO A 23 -39.88 -4.48 -21.57
C PRO A 23 -40.70 -5.77 -21.74
N ALA A 24 -40.12 -6.89 -21.30
CA ALA A 24 -40.87 -8.11 -21.04
C ALA A 24 -41.33 -8.10 -19.58
N ASP A 25 -42.63 -8.31 -19.41
CA ASP A 25 -43.29 -8.54 -18.13
C ASP A 25 -42.81 -9.84 -17.47
N ASP A 26 -42.70 -9.75 -16.14
CA ASP A 26 -43.10 -10.76 -15.15
C ASP A 26 -42.34 -12.10 -15.08
N ALA A 27 -41.49 -12.23 -14.06
CA ALA A 27 -41.49 -13.40 -13.17
C ALA A 27 -40.72 -13.06 -11.89
N GLY A 28 -41.41 -13.19 -10.75
CA GLY A 28 -40.91 -12.88 -9.42
C GLY A 28 -39.59 -13.55 -9.05
N LEU A 29 -38.70 -12.76 -8.46
CA LEU A 29 -37.60 -13.26 -7.65
C LEU A 29 -38.03 -13.13 -6.19
N GLU A 30 -38.36 -14.27 -5.58
CA GLU A 30 -38.45 -14.38 -4.14
C GLU A 30 -37.08 -14.05 -3.54
N ALA A 31 -37.02 -12.91 -2.86
CA ALA A 31 -35.91 -12.53 -2.02
C ALA A 31 -36.01 -13.33 -0.71
N ASP A 32 -35.36 -14.48 -0.64
CA ASP A 32 -35.01 -15.12 0.62
C ASP A 32 -33.77 -16.01 0.45
N ALA A 33 -32.62 -15.34 0.41
CA ALA A 33 -31.36 -15.95 0.81
C ALA A 33 -30.83 -15.12 1.99
N ALA A 34 -31.29 -15.47 3.19
CA ALA A 34 -30.66 -15.06 4.42
C ALA A 34 -29.18 -15.47 4.34
N MET A 35 -28.30 -14.51 4.04
CA MET A 35 -26.87 -14.71 4.21
C MET A 35 -26.63 -14.97 5.70
N PRO A 36 -25.87 -16.01 6.06
CA PRO A 36 -25.50 -16.20 7.46
C PRO A 36 -24.81 -14.94 7.94
N SER A 37 -25.25 -14.43 9.09
CA SER A 37 -24.59 -13.34 9.79
C SER A 37 -23.23 -13.85 10.24
N ASP A 38 -22.24 -13.78 9.35
CA ASP A 38 -20.86 -14.03 9.73
C ASP A 38 -20.52 -13.05 10.83
N ALA A 39 -20.17 -13.61 11.99
CA ALA A 39 -19.73 -12.87 13.15
C ALA A 39 -18.70 -11.85 12.67
N ALA A 40 -18.96 -10.57 12.96
CA ALA A 40 -18.04 -9.49 12.72
C ALA A 40 -16.71 -9.87 13.37
N MET A 41 -15.79 -10.41 12.56
CA MET A 41 -14.39 -10.56 12.94
C MET A 41 -13.87 -9.13 13.02
N SER A 42 -14.00 -8.56 14.22
CA SER A 42 -13.38 -7.30 14.56
C SER A 42 -11.91 -7.41 14.23
N PHE A 43 -11.39 -6.44 13.49
CA PHE A 43 -9.98 -6.32 13.18
C PHE A 43 -9.12 -5.95 14.42
N ASP A 44 -9.75 -5.81 15.60
CA ASP A 44 -9.08 -5.69 16.91
C ASP A 44 -8.44 -6.98 17.43
N ALA A 45 -8.39 -8.05 16.63
CA ALA A 45 -7.38 -9.07 16.86
C ALA A 45 -6.01 -8.46 16.50
N ALA A 46 -5.51 -7.60 17.38
CA ALA A 46 -4.13 -7.19 17.43
C ALA A 46 -3.31 -8.47 17.30
N VAL A 47 -2.76 -8.69 16.11
CA VAL A 47 -1.60 -9.55 15.96
C VAL A 47 -0.63 -8.98 16.99
N PRO A 48 -0.18 -9.75 17.98
CA PRO A 48 0.67 -9.21 19.02
C PRO A 48 1.87 -8.54 18.33
N LEU A 49 1.91 -7.21 18.39
CA LEU A 49 3.08 -6.40 18.02
C LEU A 49 4.29 -6.77 18.90
N ASP A 50 4.07 -7.56 19.95
CA ASP A 50 5.06 -8.25 20.76
C ASP A 50 5.40 -9.64 20.23
N ALA A 51 5.58 -9.81 18.91
CA ALA A 51 6.55 -10.79 18.45
C ALA A 51 7.94 -10.25 18.82
N ALA A 52 8.23 -10.27 20.13
CA ALA A 52 9.57 -10.22 20.66
C ALA A 52 10.40 -11.11 19.76
N MET A 53 11.37 -10.50 19.06
CA MET A 53 12.38 -11.25 18.34
C MET A 53 12.86 -12.32 19.32
N GLY A 54 12.51 -13.57 19.04
CA GLY A 54 12.97 -14.68 19.86
C GLY A 54 14.46 -14.53 19.93
N ASP A 55 14.97 -14.31 21.15
CA ASP A 55 16.37 -14.10 21.49
C ASP A 55 17.21 -15.16 20.77
N ALA A 56 17.64 -14.80 19.56
CA ALA A 56 18.37 -15.67 18.66
C ALA A 56 19.79 -15.67 19.19
N GLY A 57 19.99 -16.51 20.22
CA GLY A 57 21.27 -16.86 20.84
C GLY A 57 22.36 -15.83 20.59
N GLY A 58 22.37 -14.78 21.42
CA GLY A 58 23.25 -13.62 21.33
C GLY A 58 24.51 -13.83 20.50
N SER A 59 24.44 -13.45 19.22
CA SER A 59 25.66 -13.27 18.44
C SER A 59 26.42 -12.14 19.13
N SER A 60 27.57 -12.45 19.71
CA SER A 60 28.37 -11.51 20.51
C SER A 60 29.10 -10.47 19.64
N GLY A 61 28.50 -9.99 18.55
CA GLY A 61 29.12 -9.10 17.59
C GLY A 61 28.12 -8.06 17.08
N ALA A 62 28.67 -7.00 16.49
CA ALA A 62 27.89 -5.87 16.00
C ALA A 62 26.85 -6.28 14.94
N GLN A 63 25.72 -5.60 14.97
CA GLN A 63 24.53 -5.86 14.19
C GLN A 63 24.21 -4.71 13.25
N VAL A 64 23.57 -5.04 12.13
CA VAL A 64 22.84 -4.08 11.32
C VAL A 64 21.36 -4.22 11.64
N PHE A 65 20.73 -3.12 12.05
CA PHE A 65 19.29 -3.04 12.29
C PHE A 65 18.63 -2.26 11.16
N VAL A 66 17.54 -2.80 10.62
CA VAL A 66 16.73 -2.14 9.60
C VAL A 66 15.49 -1.55 10.26
N HIS A 67 15.43 -0.23 10.30
CA HIS A 67 14.33 0.54 10.86
C HIS A 67 13.45 1.08 9.76
N LEU A 68 12.14 0.93 9.90
CA LEU A 68 11.16 1.68 9.13
C LEU A 68 10.52 2.70 10.07
N VAL A 69 10.77 3.98 9.80
CA VAL A 69 10.26 5.12 10.58
C VAL A 69 9.20 5.84 9.78
N ALA A 70 8.02 6.10 10.35
CA ALA A 70 6.97 6.84 9.67
C ALA A 70 6.93 8.32 10.08
N THR A 71 6.57 9.19 9.15
CA THR A 71 6.33 10.62 9.39
C THR A 71 5.07 11.09 8.66
N HIS A 72 4.34 12.00 9.30
CA HIS A 72 3.20 12.72 8.73
C HIS A 72 3.54 14.19 8.44
N ASP A 73 4.84 14.52 8.30
CA ASP A 73 5.27 15.84 7.86
C ASP A 73 4.58 16.24 6.55
N ALA A 74 4.08 17.47 6.49
CA ALA A 74 3.36 17.94 5.31
C ALA A 74 4.25 17.92 4.06
N VAL A 75 3.70 17.45 2.94
CA VAL A 75 4.34 17.47 1.63
C VAL A 75 3.42 18.14 0.62
N ASP A 76 4.01 18.76 -0.40
CA ASP A 76 3.23 19.36 -1.48
C ASP A 76 2.64 18.27 -2.37
N HIS A 77 1.36 18.40 -2.71
CA HIS A 77 0.65 17.47 -3.59
C HIS A 77 0.17 18.14 -4.88
N LEU A 78 -0.18 17.33 -5.88
CA LEU A 78 -0.76 17.82 -7.12
C LEU A 78 -2.11 18.51 -6.83
N PRO A 79 -2.34 19.73 -7.36
CA PRO A 79 -3.49 20.55 -7.00
C PRO A 79 -4.84 20.01 -7.48
N SER A 80 -4.85 18.99 -8.35
CA SER A 80 -6.07 18.40 -8.92
C SER A 80 -6.49 17.10 -8.21
N THR A 81 -5.99 16.84 -7.01
CA THR A 81 -6.27 15.62 -6.27
C THR A 81 -6.67 15.96 -4.85
N SER A 82 -7.68 15.26 -4.34
CA SER A 82 -8.04 15.27 -2.92
C SER A 82 -7.29 14.16 -2.21
N GLY A 83 -7.10 14.31 -0.90
CA GLY A 83 -6.29 13.38 -0.13
C GLY A 83 -6.58 13.44 1.36
N GLN A 84 -6.23 12.35 2.05
CA GLN A 84 -6.27 12.29 3.50
C GLN A 84 -5.19 11.35 4.01
N THR A 85 -4.70 11.61 5.22
CA THR A 85 -3.79 10.69 5.92
C THR A 85 -4.64 9.58 6.54
N PRO A 86 -4.44 8.30 6.20
CA PRO A 86 -5.18 7.23 6.84
C PRO A 86 -5.00 7.22 8.36
N ARG A 87 -6.08 6.92 9.10
CA ARG A 87 -6.10 6.93 10.57
C ARG A 87 -5.19 5.86 11.16
N ASP A 88 -5.24 4.69 10.53
CA ASP A 88 -4.44 3.53 10.85
C ASP A 88 -3.84 3.06 9.53
N TRP A 89 -2.53 2.90 9.47
CA TRP A 89 -1.84 2.33 8.32
C TRP A 89 -0.76 1.39 8.82
N VAL A 90 -0.80 0.15 8.34
CA VAL A 90 0.28 -0.81 8.51
C VAL A 90 0.72 -1.39 7.17
N SER A 91 1.98 -1.79 7.07
CA SER A 91 2.48 -2.57 5.94
C SER A 91 3.33 -3.74 6.40
N GLY A 92 3.06 -4.92 5.85
CA GLY A 92 3.87 -6.10 6.10
C GLY A 92 5.15 -6.09 5.28
N ILE A 93 6.30 -6.12 5.95
CA ILE A 93 7.63 -6.14 5.33
C ILE A 93 8.18 -7.56 5.33
N ARG A 94 8.46 -8.11 4.15
CA ARG A 94 8.96 -9.49 3.96
C ARG A 94 10.47 -9.59 3.97
N SER A 95 11.14 -8.74 3.21
CA SER A 95 12.58 -8.83 2.99
C SER A 95 13.17 -7.50 2.56
N LEU A 96 14.48 -7.37 2.75
CA LEU A 96 15.29 -6.28 2.22
C LEU A 96 16.52 -6.84 1.52
N HIS A 97 16.79 -6.30 0.33
CA HIS A 97 18.04 -6.52 -0.38
C HIS A 97 18.76 -5.18 -0.60
N LEU A 98 20.10 -5.21 -0.49
CA LEU A 98 20.96 -4.12 -0.89
C LEU A 98 21.49 -4.37 -2.30
N MET A 99 21.58 -3.31 -3.09
CA MET A 99 21.88 -3.39 -4.52
C MET A 99 22.95 -2.37 -4.89
N ARG A 100 23.88 -2.76 -5.78
CA ARG A 100 24.92 -1.88 -6.32
C ARG A 100 24.38 -0.90 -7.36
N SER A 101 23.24 -1.23 -7.97
CA SER A 101 22.48 -0.41 -8.93
C SER A 101 21.01 -0.80 -8.90
N GLU A 102 20.11 0.02 -9.45
CA GLU A 102 18.66 -0.28 -9.50
C GLU A 102 18.33 -1.58 -10.26
N THR A 103 19.23 -2.03 -11.14
CA THR A 103 19.11 -3.26 -11.94
C THR A 103 20.19 -4.28 -11.59
N ASP A 104 20.69 -4.30 -10.34
CA ASP A 104 21.68 -5.25 -9.87
C ASP A 104 21.16 -6.70 -10.04
N PRO A 105 21.80 -7.54 -10.87
CA PRO A 105 21.35 -8.92 -11.09
C PRO A 105 21.67 -9.85 -9.91
N THR A 106 22.48 -9.38 -8.96
CA THR A 106 22.97 -10.14 -7.80
C THR A 106 22.78 -9.33 -6.51
N PRO A 107 21.53 -8.98 -6.16
CA PRO A 107 21.26 -8.18 -4.98
C PRO A 107 21.63 -8.96 -3.70
N PHE A 108 22.21 -8.28 -2.73
CA PHE A 108 22.62 -8.88 -1.46
C PHE A 108 21.43 -8.91 -0.49
N LEU A 109 21.00 -10.09 -0.07
CA LEU A 109 19.91 -10.26 0.89
C LEU A 109 20.36 -9.83 2.30
N VAL A 110 19.70 -8.85 2.91
CA VAL A 110 19.97 -8.45 4.31
C VAL A 110 19.12 -9.28 5.27
N PHE A 111 17.82 -9.40 5.02
CA PHE A 111 16.95 -10.28 5.79
C PHE A 111 15.78 -10.78 4.95
N SER A 112 15.21 -11.92 5.34
CA SER A 112 13.98 -12.46 4.77
C SER A 112 13.19 -13.19 5.86
N HIS A 113 11.89 -12.95 5.87
CA HIS A 113 10.92 -13.65 6.72
C HIS A 113 10.28 -14.86 6.01
N GLY A 114 10.78 -15.23 4.82
CA GLY A 114 10.19 -16.27 3.99
C GLY A 114 8.75 -15.92 3.60
N ASP A 115 7.79 -16.74 4.05
CA ASP A 115 6.35 -16.50 3.82
C ASP A 115 5.72 -15.58 4.89
N GLY A 116 6.48 -15.28 5.95
CA GLY A 116 6.10 -14.33 7.00
C GLY A 116 6.42 -12.88 6.66
N PHE A 117 6.22 -12.01 7.65
CA PHE A 117 6.52 -10.58 7.58
C PHE A 117 6.59 -9.98 8.98
N VAL A 118 7.13 -8.77 9.07
CA VAL A 118 6.96 -7.85 10.21
C VAL A 118 6.02 -6.72 9.78
N GLU A 119 4.97 -6.42 10.55
CA GLU A 119 4.13 -5.25 10.29
C GLU A 119 4.81 -3.99 10.80
N ALA A 120 5.09 -3.06 9.88
CA ALA A 120 5.51 -1.71 10.22
C ALA A 120 4.28 -0.81 10.34
N SER A 121 4.12 -0.18 11.51
CA SER A 121 3.11 0.86 11.71
C SER A 121 3.55 2.15 11.03
N TYR A 122 2.62 2.78 10.32
CA TYR A 122 2.82 4.08 9.68
C TYR A 122 2.12 5.21 10.46
N ALA A 123 1.84 5.01 11.75
CA ALA A 123 1.49 6.10 12.66
C ALA A 123 2.65 7.10 12.77
N ASP A 124 2.36 8.39 12.96
CA ASP A 124 3.39 9.43 13.01
C ASP A 124 4.43 9.16 14.10
N GLY A 125 5.71 9.16 13.72
CA GLY A 125 6.84 8.87 14.61
C GLY A 125 7.01 7.39 14.99
N ALA A 126 6.20 6.47 14.44
CA ALA A 126 6.41 5.04 14.65
C ALA A 126 7.77 4.62 14.11
N ASP A 127 8.50 3.80 14.87
CA ASP A 127 9.80 3.23 14.52
C ASP A 127 9.74 1.71 14.71
N THR A 128 9.79 0.97 13.61
CA THR A 128 9.72 -0.49 13.61
C THR A 128 11.03 -1.09 13.11
N ILE A 129 11.66 -1.96 13.91
CA ILE A 129 12.76 -2.80 13.42
C ILE A 129 12.15 -3.96 12.62
N VAL A 130 12.34 -3.94 11.31
CA VAL A 130 11.74 -4.94 10.39
C VAL A 130 12.67 -6.10 10.07
N GLY A 131 13.93 -5.99 10.46
CA GLY A 131 14.92 -7.05 10.34
C GLY A 131 16.28 -6.64 10.89
N SER A 132 17.16 -7.62 11.08
CA SER A 132 18.53 -7.39 11.49
C SER A 132 19.46 -8.45 10.92
N ARG A 133 20.76 -8.15 10.86
CA ARG A 133 21.79 -9.10 10.45
C ARG A 133 23.15 -8.79 11.11
N PRO A 134 23.94 -9.79 11.53
CA PRO A 134 25.30 -9.54 11.99
C PRO A 134 26.15 -8.86 10.90
N ILE A 135 26.93 -7.84 11.25
CA ILE A 135 27.80 -7.12 10.30
C ILE A 135 28.80 -8.07 9.65
N ALA A 136 29.31 -9.05 10.41
CA ALA A 136 30.26 -10.04 9.92
C ALA A 136 29.72 -10.93 8.78
N GLU A 137 28.40 -10.94 8.56
CA GLU A 137 27.76 -11.67 7.47
C GLU A 137 27.44 -10.78 6.25
N LEU A 138 27.65 -9.46 6.36
CA LEU A 138 27.48 -8.56 5.23
C LEU A 138 28.63 -8.72 4.24
N GLU A 139 28.30 -8.74 2.96
CA GLU A 139 29.30 -8.72 1.90
C GLU A 139 29.91 -7.30 1.80
N PRO A 140 31.25 -7.15 1.87
CA PRO A 140 31.89 -5.86 1.67
C PRO A 140 31.57 -5.29 0.29
N GLY A 141 31.26 -4.00 0.23
CA GLY A 141 30.90 -3.35 -1.03
C GLY A 141 30.26 -1.98 -0.87
N VAL A 142 30.00 -1.36 -2.02
CA VAL A 142 29.24 -0.11 -2.12
C VAL A 142 27.88 -0.41 -2.71
N TYR A 143 26.85 -0.22 -1.90
CA TYR A 143 25.45 -0.35 -2.27
C TYR A 143 24.88 1.05 -2.47
N ALA A 144 24.10 1.24 -3.52
CA ALA A 144 23.51 2.52 -3.87
C ALA A 144 21.97 2.49 -3.82
N TRP A 145 21.39 1.30 -3.75
CA TRP A 145 19.96 1.06 -3.85
C TRP A 145 19.53 -0.01 -2.85
N ALA A 146 18.28 0.04 -2.43
CA ALA A 146 17.63 -1.01 -1.67
C ALA A 146 16.36 -1.48 -2.39
N ARG A 147 16.02 -2.77 -2.21
CA ARG A 147 14.77 -3.40 -2.63
C ARG A 147 14.07 -3.96 -1.40
N VAL A 148 12.89 -3.43 -1.08
CA VAL A 148 12.05 -3.89 0.04
C VAL A 148 10.79 -4.55 -0.50
N VAL A 149 10.53 -5.78 -0.08
CA VAL A 149 9.32 -6.52 -0.50
C VAL A 149 8.22 -6.33 0.53
N HIS A 150 7.05 -5.92 0.08
CA HIS A 150 5.86 -5.74 0.90
C HIS A 150 4.87 -6.89 0.68
N THR A 151 4.35 -7.50 1.76
CA THR A 151 3.36 -8.58 1.65
C THR A 151 1.95 -8.03 1.49
N HIS A 152 1.61 -7.01 2.27
CA HIS A 152 0.31 -6.37 2.26
C HIS A 152 0.39 -4.95 2.82
N VAL A 153 -0.72 -4.26 2.69
CA VAL A 153 -1.05 -3.04 3.39
C VAL A 153 -2.43 -3.18 3.99
N ARG A 154 -2.62 -2.56 5.15
CA ARG A 154 -3.93 -2.37 5.74
C ARG A 154 -4.06 -0.94 6.20
N PHE A 155 -5.16 -0.30 5.84
CA PHE A 155 -5.38 1.07 6.24
C PHE A 155 -6.87 1.40 6.44
N THR A 156 -7.13 2.46 7.21
CA THR A 156 -8.48 2.99 7.44
C THR A 156 -8.57 4.45 7.04
N ILE A 157 -9.57 4.80 6.23
CA ILE A 157 -9.85 6.16 5.76
C ILE A 157 -11.30 6.56 6.01
N ASP A 158 -11.55 7.86 6.02
CA ASP A 158 -12.88 8.42 6.07
C ASP A 158 -13.48 8.36 4.66
N ALA A 159 -14.74 7.91 4.58
CA ALA A 159 -15.43 7.81 3.30
C ALA A 159 -16.92 8.06 3.48
N THR A 160 -17.61 8.40 2.40
CA THR A 160 -19.07 8.53 2.36
C THR A 160 -19.65 7.51 1.38
N LEU A 161 -20.52 6.62 1.87
CA LEU A 161 -21.22 5.65 1.05
C LEU A 161 -22.50 6.26 0.48
N HIS A 162 -22.60 6.26 -0.84
CA HIS A 162 -23.78 6.62 -1.61
C HIS A 162 -24.55 5.35 -2.01
N ALA A 163 -25.72 5.19 -1.42
CA ALA A 163 -26.64 4.08 -1.69
C ALA A 163 -28.08 4.60 -1.85
N GLY A 164 -29.04 3.72 -2.14
CA GLY A 164 -30.45 4.09 -2.39
C GLY A 164 -31.19 4.77 -1.21
N PHE A 165 -30.52 4.98 -0.08
CA PHE A 165 -31.02 5.60 1.14
C PHE A 165 -30.30 6.93 1.47
N GLY A 166 -29.45 7.41 0.56
CA GLY A 166 -28.71 8.67 0.67
C GLY A 166 -27.25 8.49 1.10
N PRO A 167 -26.49 9.60 1.22
CA PRO A 167 -25.11 9.59 1.64
C PRO A 167 -24.99 9.23 3.12
N MET A 168 -24.03 8.37 3.45
CA MET A 168 -23.72 8.02 4.83
C MET A 168 -22.23 8.14 5.10
N PRO A 169 -21.81 9.03 6.02
CA PRO A 169 -20.43 9.09 6.43
C PRO A 169 -20.06 7.82 7.21
N GLY A 170 -18.83 7.36 7.03
CA GLY A 170 -18.31 6.16 7.66
C GLY A 170 -16.80 6.07 7.55
N ALA A 171 -16.30 4.86 7.72
CA ALA A 171 -14.89 4.53 7.52
C ALA A 171 -14.77 3.33 6.57
N LEU A 172 -13.76 3.36 5.73
CA LEU A 172 -13.37 2.25 4.87
C LEU A 172 -12.09 1.64 5.45
N GLU A 173 -12.15 0.38 5.88
CA GLU A 173 -10.97 -0.41 6.22
C GLU A 173 -10.61 -1.29 5.04
N ASP A 174 -9.40 -1.15 4.53
CA ASP A 174 -8.88 -1.90 3.39
C ASP A 174 -7.72 -2.79 3.81
N PHE A 175 -7.72 -4.01 3.28
CA PHE A 175 -6.59 -4.92 3.23
C PHE A 175 -6.32 -5.24 1.76
N ILE A 176 -5.07 -5.06 1.33
CA ILE A 176 -4.64 -5.40 -0.03
C ILE A 176 -3.38 -6.26 0.06
N ALA A 177 -3.43 -7.46 -0.52
CA ALA A 177 -2.27 -8.32 -0.67
C ALA A 177 -1.39 -7.79 -1.81
N LEU A 178 -0.20 -7.33 -1.46
CA LEU A 178 0.79 -6.80 -2.38
C LEU A 178 1.69 -7.90 -2.95
N SER A 179 1.84 -9.02 -2.25
CA SER A 179 2.62 -10.17 -2.74
C SER A 179 1.87 -11.48 -2.59
N ASP A 180 2.20 -12.45 -3.44
CA ASP A 180 1.73 -13.82 -3.37
C ASP A 180 2.13 -14.49 -2.05
N ARG A 181 1.34 -15.48 -1.66
CA ARG A 181 1.54 -16.29 -0.45
C ARG A 181 1.54 -15.45 0.83
N THR A 182 0.87 -14.30 0.81
CA THR A 182 0.72 -13.45 2.00
C THR A 182 -0.26 -14.10 2.97
N THR A 183 0.22 -14.50 4.14
CA THR A 183 -0.64 -15.12 5.17
C THR A 183 -1.04 -14.08 6.20
N ALA A 184 -2.23 -13.49 6.02
CA ALA A 184 -2.78 -12.43 6.87
C ALA A 184 -4.27 -12.66 7.09
N LEU A 185 -4.85 -12.10 8.16
CA LEU A 185 -6.28 -12.26 8.48
C LEU A 185 -6.73 -13.73 8.55
N GLY A 186 -5.83 -14.62 9.01
CA GLY A 186 -6.12 -16.05 9.17
C GLY A 186 -6.16 -16.88 7.88
N ARG A 187 -5.82 -16.32 6.71
CA ARG A 187 -5.74 -17.06 5.44
C ARG A 187 -4.57 -16.62 4.57
N THR A 188 -4.30 -17.37 3.49
CA THR A 188 -3.29 -17.02 2.49
C THR A 188 -3.94 -16.32 1.30
N TRP A 189 -3.31 -15.24 0.84
CA TRP A 189 -3.77 -14.36 -0.22
C TRP A 189 -2.79 -14.37 -1.40
N SER A 190 -3.32 -14.19 -2.60
CA SER A 190 -2.56 -13.95 -3.82
C SER A 190 -2.36 -12.45 -4.03
N GLN A 191 -1.35 -12.08 -4.81
CA GLN A 191 -1.12 -10.69 -5.18
C GLN A 191 -2.37 -10.10 -5.85
N GLY A 192 -2.76 -8.90 -5.42
CA GLY A 192 -3.94 -8.19 -5.90
C GLY A 192 -5.27 -8.67 -5.30
N ASP A 193 -5.27 -9.69 -4.45
CA ASP A 193 -6.45 -10.00 -3.65
C ASP A 193 -6.66 -8.89 -2.59
N TYR A 194 -7.92 -8.54 -2.33
CA TYR A 194 -8.25 -7.50 -1.37
C TYR A 194 -9.51 -7.83 -0.57
N ARG A 195 -9.62 -7.18 0.59
CA ARG A 195 -10.82 -7.14 1.42
C ARG A 195 -11.03 -5.72 1.89
N THR A 196 -12.26 -5.25 1.74
CA THR A 196 -12.68 -3.92 2.13
C THR A 196 -13.87 -4.04 3.06
N VAL A 197 -13.93 -3.25 4.12
CA VAL A 197 -15.08 -3.18 5.02
C VAL A 197 -15.45 -1.72 5.21
N PHE A 198 -16.61 -1.33 4.69
CA PHE A 198 -17.18 -0.02 4.99
C PHE A 198 -18.04 -0.11 6.26
N THR A 199 -17.81 0.78 7.23
CA THR A 199 -18.59 0.84 8.47
C THR A 199 -19.26 2.19 8.64
N THR A 200 -20.58 2.20 8.82
CA THR A 200 -21.37 3.40 9.14
C THR A 200 -22.52 3.06 10.07
N ALA A 201 -22.86 3.96 11.00
CA ALA A 201 -24.03 3.83 11.89
C ALA A 201 -24.19 2.44 12.56
N GLY A 202 -23.06 1.81 12.94
CA GLY A 202 -23.04 0.48 13.57
C GLY A 202 -23.32 -0.70 12.63
N ARG A 203 -23.31 -0.47 11.30
CA ARG A 203 -23.41 -1.50 10.26
C ARG A 203 -22.08 -1.63 9.52
N SER A 204 -21.79 -2.82 9.04
CA SER A 204 -20.60 -3.11 8.23
C SER A 204 -20.99 -3.77 6.91
N PHE A 205 -20.30 -3.37 5.84
CA PHE A 205 -20.50 -3.85 4.48
C PHE A 205 -19.17 -4.41 3.98
N PRO A 206 -18.89 -5.72 4.20
CA PRO A 206 -17.67 -6.34 3.72
C PRO A 206 -17.76 -6.63 2.22
N ALA A 207 -16.64 -6.47 1.53
CA ALA A 207 -16.43 -6.88 0.16
C ALA A 207 -15.04 -7.53 0.03
N GLU A 208 -14.92 -8.52 -0.84
CA GLU A 208 -13.65 -9.13 -1.20
C GLU A 208 -13.57 -9.24 -2.72
N GLY A 209 -12.36 -9.19 -3.26
CA GLY A 209 -12.14 -9.33 -4.68
C GLY A 209 -10.69 -9.62 -5.02
N THR A 210 -10.41 -9.64 -6.32
CA THR A 210 -9.08 -9.94 -6.88
C THR A 210 -8.71 -8.93 -7.95
N GLY A 211 -7.45 -8.92 -8.35
CA GLY A 211 -6.95 -8.08 -9.45
C GLY A 211 -6.78 -6.60 -9.10
N TYR A 212 -6.73 -6.26 -7.81
CA TYR A 212 -6.36 -4.91 -7.40
C TYR A 212 -4.95 -4.58 -7.87
N THR A 213 -4.79 -3.48 -8.60
CA THR A 213 -3.49 -2.99 -9.03
C THR A 213 -3.07 -1.85 -8.13
N TRP A 214 -1.98 -2.03 -7.39
CA TRP A 214 -1.44 -0.98 -6.53
C TRP A 214 -1.04 0.24 -7.38
N PRO A 215 -1.55 1.45 -7.09
CA PRO A 215 -1.21 2.63 -7.86
C PRO A 215 0.28 2.96 -7.72
N SER A 216 0.94 3.26 -8.84
CA SER A 216 2.31 3.76 -8.83
C SER A 216 2.29 5.25 -8.50
N VAL A 217 3.14 5.68 -7.56
CA VAL A 217 3.28 7.08 -7.16
C VAL A 217 4.53 7.67 -7.84
N PRO A 218 4.39 8.53 -8.87
CA PRO A 218 5.54 9.21 -9.46
C PRO A 218 6.13 10.22 -8.46
N GLY A 219 7.46 10.31 -8.39
CA GLY A 219 8.13 11.44 -7.75
C GLY A 219 8.46 11.30 -6.26
N GLY A 220 8.13 10.17 -5.61
CA GLY A 220 8.42 9.96 -4.18
C GLY A 220 9.84 9.54 -3.82
N GLY A 221 10.79 9.56 -4.77
CA GLY A 221 12.14 9.04 -4.55
C GLY A 221 12.23 7.51 -4.47
N PHE A 222 11.15 6.81 -4.82
CA PHE A 222 11.11 5.36 -4.95
C PHE A 222 10.38 4.94 -6.22
N THR A 223 10.57 3.69 -6.65
CA THR A 223 9.77 3.04 -7.68
C THR A 223 9.17 1.75 -7.14
N THR A 224 7.98 1.41 -7.60
CA THR A 224 7.29 0.17 -7.23
C THR A 224 7.20 -0.73 -8.44
N ARG A 225 7.49 -2.03 -8.27
CA ARG A 225 7.41 -3.04 -9.33
C ARG A 225 6.76 -4.30 -8.82
N VAL A 226 6.00 -4.96 -9.68
CA VAL A 226 5.50 -6.32 -9.45
C VAL A 226 6.41 -7.28 -10.21
N GLU A 227 7.04 -8.19 -9.49
CA GLU A 227 8.06 -9.12 -9.99
C GLU A 227 7.78 -10.51 -9.41
N ASP A 228 7.49 -11.50 -10.25
CA ASP A 228 7.27 -12.89 -9.82
C ASP A 228 6.27 -13.04 -8.67
N GLY A 229 5.19 -12.25 -8.71
CA GLY A 229 4.15 -12.25 -7.68
C GLY A 229 4.50 -11.42 -6.43
N GLU A 230 5.62 -10.70 -6.41
CA GLU A 230 6.00 -9.81 -5.31
C GLU A 230 5.89 -8.34 -5.70
N THR A 231 5.31 -7.51 -4.84
CA THR A 231 5.44 -6.05 -4.96
C THR A 231 6.67 -5.58 -4.19
N ALA A 232 7.64 -5.03 -4.92
CA ALA A 232 8.89 -4.52 -4.40
C ALA A 232 9.00 -3.00 -4.58
N PHE A 233 9.53 -2.36 -3.54
CA PHE A 233 9.82 -0.93 -3.48
C PHE A 233 11.34 -0.75 -3.61
N TYR A 234 11.74 0.07 -4.58
CA TYR A 234 13.13 0.36 -4.91
C TYR A 234 13.42 1.83 -4.64
N PHE A 235 14.50 2.13 -3.93
CA PHE A 235 14.89 3.52 -3.70
C PHE A 235 16.39 3.66 -3.41
N PRO A 236 16.97 4.85 -3.60
CA PRO A 236 18.38 5.10 -3.30
C PRO A 236 18.71 4.88 -1.82
N ALA A 237 19.74 4.09 -1.54
CA ALA A 237 20.20 3.75 -0.20
C ALA A 237 21.75 3.61 -0.20
N PRO A 238 22.50 4.72 -0.20
CA PRO A 238 23.96 4.67 -0.24
C PRO A 238 24.54 4.10 1.06
N LEU A 239 25.12 2.91 0.98
CA LEU A 239 25.80 2.23 2.10
C LEU A 239 27.16 1.72 1.64
N VAL A 240 28.19 1.99 2.44
CA VAL A 240 29.51 1.36 2.30
C VAL A 240 29.67 0.35 3.41
N VAL A 241 29.89 -0.91 3.03
CA VAL A 241 30.22 -2.00 3.94
C VAL A 241 31.69 -2.33 3.77
N ASP A 242 32.47 -2.15 4.82
CA ASP A 242 33.90 -2.48 4.87
C ASP A 242 34.30 -3.08 6.22
N ASP A 243 35.58 -3.41 6.37
CA ASP A 243 36.13 -4.06 7.57
C ASP A 243 36.27 -3.11 8.78
N THR A 244 35.90 -1.83 8.64
CA THR A 244 35.97 -0.84 9.71
C THR A 244 34.68 -0.75 10.52
N LEU A 245 33.58 -1.37 10.05
CA LEU A 245 32.32 -1.44 10.77
C LEU A 245 32.45 -2.37 11.99
N SER A 246 32.62 -1.79 13.18
CA SER A 246 32.80 -2.53 14.45
C SER A 246 31.68 -2.33 15.47
N ASP A 247 30.82 -1.33 15.26
CA ASP A 247 29.69 -0.98 16.14
C ASP A 247 28.37 -1.30 15.44
N ASP A 248 27.27 -1.33 16.20
CA ASP A 248 25.93 -1.52 15.63
C ASP A 248 25.62 -0.40 14.63
N VAL A 249 25.05 -0.78 13.49
CA VAL A 249 24.68 0.12 12.39
C VAL A 249 23.17 0.13 12.24
N HIS A 250 22.57 1.32 12.20
CA HIS A 250 21.13 1.49 12.02
C HIS A 250 20.83 2.02 10.62
N LEU A 251 20.21 1.19 9.80
CA LEU A 251 19.67 1.56 8.49
C LEU A 251 18.25 2.07 8.67
N ILE A 252 18.07 3.39 8.63
CA ILE A 252 16.78 4.03 8.90
C ILE A 252 16.13 4.47 7.59
N PHE A 253 15.01 3.82 7.27
CA PHE A 253 14.15 4.12 6.14
C PHE A 253 12.97 4.94 6.65
N THR A 254 12.98 6.25 6.40
CA THR A 254 11.87 7.13 6.77
C THR A 254 10.84 7.18 5.64
N VAL A 255 9.58 6.88 5.98
CA VAL A 255 8.45 6.76 5.08
C VAL A 255 7.45 7.85 5.42
N ASN A 256 7.25 8.80 4.50
CA ASN A 256 6.23 9.83 4.68
C ASN A 256 4.89 9.36 4.14
N VAL A 257 3.82 9.47 4.93
CA VAL A 257 2.45 9.04 4.53
C VAL A 257 1.40 10.15 4.67
N HIS A 258 1.84 11.40 4.83
CA HIS A 258 0.95 12.55 4.94
C HIS A 258 0.06 12.70 3.70
N GLU A 259 -1.26 12.60 3.86
CA GLU A 259 -2.20 12.53 2.72
C GLU A 259 -1.80 11.48 1.66
N GLY A 260 -1.22 10.36 2.11
CA GLY A 260 -0.75 9.28 1.25
C GLY A 260 -1.84 8.48 0.56
N PHE A 261 -3.11 8.69 0.93
CA PHE A 261 -4.27 8.21 0.18
C PHE A 261 -4.90 9.38 -0.60
N ARG A 262 -4.88 9.30 -1.93
CA ARG A 262 -5.35 10.36 -2.81
C ARG A 262 -6.24 9.83 -3.93
N TRP A 263 -7.22 10.65 -4.30
CA TRP A 263 -8.20 10.34 -5.34
C TRP A 263 -8.49 11.57 -6.22
N THR A 264 -9.18 11.34 -7.33
CA THR A 264 -9.76 12.40 -8.16
C THR A 264 -11.24 12.52 -7.84
N ASP A 265 -11.66 13.68 -7.34
CA ASP A 265 -13.08 13.96 -7.09
C ASP A 265 -13.89 13.80 -8.38
N GLN A 266 -14.99 13.05 -8.33
CA GLN A 266 -15.88 12.90 -9.47
C GLN A 266 -16.99 13.96 -9.47
N PRO A 267 -17.29 14.61 -10.62
CA PRO A 267 -18.33 15.62 -10.72
C PRO A 267 -19.72 14.98 -10.81
N THR A 268 -20.11 14.23 -9.79
CA THR A 268 -21.42 13.58 -9.68
C THR A 268 -22.31 14.41 -8.74
N THR A 269 -23.60 14.53 -9.06
CA THR A 269 -24.55 15.39 -8.32
C THR A 269 -24.60 15.14 -6.82
N ASP A 270 -24.32 13.91 -6.38
CA ASP A 270 -24.40 13.51 -4.98
C ASP A 270 -23.03 13.49 -4.27
N TYR A 271 -21.93 13.67 -5.02
CA TYR A 271 -20.57 13.61 -4.47
C TYR A 271 -20.14 14.98 -3.95
N ALA A 272 -19.23 14.98 -2.97
CA ALA A 272 -18.76 16.20 -2.33
C ALA A 272 -17.25 16.37 -2.52
N ASP A 273 -16.83 17.55 -2.99
CA ASP A 273 -15.42 17.88 -3.16
C ASP A 273 -14.63 17.62 -1.86
N GLY A 274 -13.51 16.89 -1.97
CA GLY A 274 -12.65 16.58 -0.83
C GLY A 274 -13.16 15.48 0.09
N VAL A 275 -14.22 14.76 -0.28
CA VAL A 275 -14.73 13.59 0.43
C VAL A 275 -14.51 12.37 -0.44
N PHE A 276 -13.91 11.31 0.10
CA PHE A 276 -13.77 10.08 -0.66
C PHE A 276 -15.13 9.37 -0.74
N ASP A 277 -15.72 9.42 -1.93
CA ASP A 277 -17.07 8.92 -2.18
C ASP A 277 -17.03 7.48 -2.73
N VAL A 278 -17.87 6.62 -2.16
CA VAL A 278 -17.99 5.21 -2.55
C VAL A 278 -19.44 4.84 -2.81
N THR A 279 -19.67 3.85 -3.66
CA THR A 279 -20.96 3.18 -3.86
C THR A 279 -20.82 1.70 -3.50
N THR A 280 -21.90 0.93 -3.64
CA THR A 280 -21.85 -0.52 -3.46
C THR A 280 -21.06 -1.26 -4.56
N VAL A 281 -20.71 -0.60 -5.66
CA VAL A 281 -20.07 -1.22 -6.83
C VAL A 281 -18.89 -0.43 -7.40
N SER A 282 -18.60 0.76 -6.89
CA SER A 282 -17.55 1.64 -7.40
C SER A 282 -17.02 2.55 -6.32
N THR A 283 -15.78 3.03 -6.48
CA THR A 283 -15.20 4.10 -5.69
C THR A 283 -14.80 5.24 -6.61
N GLU A 284 -14.48 6.40 -6.04
CA GLU A 284 -13.72 7.39 -6.78
C GLU A 284 -12.35 6.83 -7.22
N PRO A 285 -11.78 7.33 -8.34
CA PRO A 285 -10.51 6.85 -8.85
C PRO A 285 -9.38 7.17 -7.87
N ILE A 286 -8.84 6.14 -7.24
CA ILE A 286 -7.63 6.22 -6.42
C ILE A 286 -6.45 6.46 -7.36
N VAL A 287 -5.75 7.57 -7.16
CA VAL A 287 -4.57 7.95 -7.97
C VAL A 287 -3.28 7.65 -7.24
N GLN A 288 -3.34 7.56 -5.91
CA GLN A 288 -2.21 7.22 -5.07
C GLN A 288 -2.71 6.58 -3.78
N ALA A 289 -2.04 5.50 -3.40
CA ALA A 289 -2.09 4.91 -2.08
C ALA A 289 -0.65 4.55 -1.75
N GLY A 290 -0.10 5.12 -0.69
CA GLY A 290 1.19 4.70 -0.15
C GLY A 290 1.97 5.85 0.44
N ALA A 291 3.26 5.60 0.58
CA ALA A 291 4.20 6.64 0.93
C ALA A 291 4.29 7.71 -0.16
N ASN A 292 4.42 8.97 0.26
CA ASN A 292 4.78 10.07 -0.62
C ASN A 292 6.28 10.14 -0.85
N ALA A 293 7.07 9.76 0.14
CA ALA A 293 8.52 9.87 0.09
C ALA A 293 9.19 8.76 0.90
N TYR A 294 10.32 8.28 0.39
CA TYR A 294 11.27 7.48 1.14
C TYR A 294 12.59 8.24 1.26
N THR A 295 13.10 8.34 2.48
CA THR A 295 14.46 8.84 2.72
C THR A 295 15.25 7.81 3.52
N TYR A 296 16.57 7.84 3.34
CA TYR A 296 17.47 6.87 3.94
C TYR A 296 18.57 7.56 4.73
N THR A 297 18.83 7.06 5.94
CA THR A 297 19.96 7.48 6.75
C THR A 297 20.65 6.28 7.40
N VAL A 298 21.96 6.42 7.64
CA VAL A 298 22.78 5.46 8.38
C VAL A 298 23.25 6.13 9.66
N ARG A 299 23.13 5.44 10.79
CA ARG A 299 23.64 5.89 12.09
C ARG A 299 24.49 4.83 12.74
#